data_AF-A0A5D4K8T4-F1
#
_entry.id   AF-A0A5D4K8T4-F1
#
_cell.length_a   1.000
_cell.length_b   1.000
_cell.length_c   1.000
_cell.angle_alpha   90.00
_cell.angle_beta   90.00
_cell.angle_gamma   90.00
#
_symmetry.space_group_name_H-M   'P 1'
#
loop_
_entity.id
_entity.type
_entity.pdbx_description
1 polymer ?
#
loop_
_entity_poly.entity_id
_entity_poly.type
_entity_poly.pdbx_seq_one_letter_code
_entity_poly.pdbx_strand_id
1 'polypeptide(L)'
;MTVETKLPVEKEYLDSFSKGLGEPEWFSGLRTQALAKAGELELPKPDKTKITKWNFTEFKQHTVESKPFENLSELPDAAKALIDTESSSNNLYVQRNNTPAYLTLSQELQDQGVIFTDILTAIKEHGDLVQKYFMKEGVKVDEHKLTALHAALLNGGVFLYVPKNVEVKQPIQAVYIQDNADTTLFNHVLVVADDNSSVTYVENYISTTDVEEGIYNIVSEVFANNNAKVTYGAVDNLASGITTYVNRRGTAARDARIDWALGLMNDGNTISENVTNLMGDGSYADTKTVVVGRGKQKQNFTTKVVHFGKNSEGYILKHGVMKDEASSIFNGIGKIEHGASKSNAEQESRVLMLSEKARGDANPILLIDEDDVTAGHAASVGRVDPLQLYYLMSRGIPRQEAERLVIHGFLAPVVNQLPIEGVKKQLTEVIERKVN
;
A
#
# COMPACT_ATOMS: atom_id res chain seq x y z
N MET A 1 12.98 31.87 -10.44
CA MET A 1 13.50 30.85 -11.37
C MET A 1 12.50 29.73 -11.39
N THR A 2 11.63 29.69 -12.40
CA THR A 2 10.83 28.52 -12.74
C THR A 2 11.82 27.41 -13.08
N VAL A 3 11.96 26.43 -12.19
CA VAL A 3 12.68 25.20 -12.51
C VAL A 3 11.86 24.57 -13.63
N GLU A 4 12.38 24.58 -14.87
CA GLU A 4 11.82 23.76 -15.95
C GLU A 4 11.71 22.34 -15.42
N THR A 5 10.49 21.92 -15.12
CA THR A 5 10.24 20.58 -14.63
C THR A 5 10.32 19.69 -15.85
N LYS A 6 11.45 19.00 -16.03
CA LYS A 6 11.60 18.01 -17.08
C LYS A 6 10.63 16.85 -16.81
N LEU A 7 9.67 16.66 -17.71
CA LEU A 7 8.78 15.51 -17.67
C LEU A 7 9.57 14.22 -17.99
N PRO A 8 9.15 13.07 -17.42
CA PRO A 8 9.88 11.81 -17.62
C PRO A 8 9.74 11.25 -19.03
N VAL A 9 8.66 11.62 -19.74
CA VAL A 9 8.39 11.21 -21.12
C VAL A 9 7.75 12.36 -21.90
N GLU A 10 7.88 12.30 -23.22
CA GLU A 10 7.18 13.21 -24.15
C GLU A 10 5.74 12.76 -24.38
N LYS A 11 4.88 13.69 -24.81
CA LYS A 11 3.48 13.40 -25.13
C LYS A 11 3.33 12.38 -26.25
N GLU A 12 4.16 12.49 -27.30
CA GLU A 12 4.12 11.59 -28.47
C GLU A 12 4.40 10.13 -28.09
N TYR A 13 5.23 9.92 -27.06
CA TYR A 13 5.48 8.59 -26.51
C TYR A 13 4.21 8.02 -25.88
N LEU A 14 3.50 8.79 -25.04
CA LEU A 14 2.25 8.33 -24.43
C LEU A 14 1.17 8.05 -25.47
N ASP A 15 1.01 8.90 -26.48
CA ASP A 15 0.04 8.68 -27.55
C ASP A 15 0.34 7.37 -28.31
N SER A 16 1.63 7.06 -28.52
CA SER A 16 2.06 5.82 -29.15
C SER A 16 1.85 4.61 -28.23
N PHE A 17 2.13 4.76 -26.94
CA PHE A 17 1.95 3.75 -25.91
C PHE A 17 0.47 3.33 -25.78
N SER A 18 -0.43 4.31 -25.62
CA SER A 18 -1.88 4.07 -25.55
C SER A 18 -2.43 3.38 -26.81
N LYS A 19 -1.97 3.80 -27.99
CA LYS A 19 -2.34 3.15 -29.26
C LYS A 19 -1.85 1.71 -29.33
N GLY A 20 -0.62 1.44 -28.89
CA GLY A 20 -0.04 0.09 -28.86
C GLY A 20 -0.81 -0.87 -27.94
N LEU A 21 -1.35 -0.36 -26.83
CA LEU A 21 -2.16 -1.13 -25.89
C LEU A 21 -3.64 -1.27 -26.30
N GLY A 22 -4.08 -0.53 -27.33
CA GLY A 22 -5.49 -0.47 -27.74
C GLY A 22 -6.38 0.16 -26.67
N GLU A 23 -5.88 1.17 -25.95
CA GLU A 23 -6.63 1.85 -24.89
C GLU A 23 -7.83 2.64 -25.46
N PRO A 24 -8.97 2.70 -24.75
CA PRO A 24 -10.09 3.53 -25.15
C PRO A 24 -9.75 5.03 -25.08
N GLU A 25 -10.43 5.84 -25.90
CA GLU A 25 -10.14 7.28 -26.04
C GLU A 25 -10.23 8.05 -24.71
N TRP A 26 -11.13 7.66 -23.82
CA TRP A 26 -11.27 8.33 -22.53
C TRP A 26 -10.02 8.17 -21.66
N PHE A 27 -9.34 7.03 -21.74
CA PHE A 27 -8.17 6.73 -20.91
C PHE A 27 -6.87 7.27 -21.53
N SER A 28 -6.73 7.18 -22.85
CA SER A 28 -5.61 7.84 -23.54
C SER A 28 -5.67 9.36 -23.34
N GLY A 29 -6.85 9.97 -23.44
CA GLY A 29 -7.07 11.37 -23.09
C GLY A 29 -6.73 11.70 -21.64
N LEU A 30 -7.07 10.82 -20.69
CA LEU A 30 -6.71 10.97 -19.28
C LEU A 30 -5.18 11.00 -19.09
N ARG A 31 -4.44 10.07 -19.72
CA ARG A 31 -2.97 10.02 -19.62
C ARG A 31 -2.32 11.30 -20.10
N THR A 32 -2.72 11.80 -21.27
CA THR A 32 -2.19 13.05 -21.83
C THR A 32 -2.48 14.26 -20.94
N GLN A 33 -3.70 14.37 -20.42
CA GLN A 33 -4.08 15.45 -19.49
C GLN A 33 -3.30 15.36 -18.18
N ALA A 34 -3.12 14.16 -17.65
CA ALA A 34 -2.37 13.94 -16.43
C ALA A 34 -0.88 14.27 -16.59
N LEU A 35 -0.26 13.94 -17.73
CA LEU A 35 1.13 14.32 -18.02
C LEU A 35 1.29 15.84 -18.05
N ALA A 36 0.36 16.56 -18.68
CA ALA A 36 0.36 18.03 -18.70
C ALA A 36 0.26 18.61 -17.28
N LYS A 37 -0.68 18.12 -16.46
CA LYS A 37 -0.82 18.52 -15.06
C LYS A 37 0.44 18.22 -14.24
N ALA A 38 1.10 17.08 -14.50
CA ALA A 38 2.35 16.74 -13.81
C ALA A 38 3.46 17.77 -14.05
N GLY A 39 3.46 18.47 -15.20
CA GLY A 39 4.39 19.55 -15.48
C GLY A 39 4.16 20.82 -14.63
N GLU A 40 2.93 21.01 -14.15
CA GLU A 40 2.49 22.20 -13.41
C GLU A 40 2.48 21.99 -11.89
N LEU A 41 2.14 20.77 -11.44
CA LEU A 41 1.96 20.46 -10.03
C LEU A 41 3.30 20.33 -9.28
N GLU A 42 3.28 20.65 -7.99
CA GLU A 42 4.43 20.43 -7.10
C GLU A 42 4.51 18.98 -6.62
N LEU A 43 5.69 18.55 -6.17
CA LEU A 43 5.82 17.29 -5.42
C LEU A 43 5.06 17.39 -4.09
N PRO A 44 4.58 16.25 -3.53
CA PRO A 44 4.02 16.26 -2.19
C PRO A 44 5.04 16.77 -1.17
N LYS A 45 4.53 17.33 -0.06
CA LYS A 45 5.35 17.88 1.03
C LYS A 45 5.15 17.06 2.30
N PRO A 46 5.70 15.83 2.38
CA PRO A 46 5.59 15.01 3.57
C PRO A 46 6.26 15.68 4.77
N ASP A 47 5.65 15.57 5.95
CA ASP A 47 6.11 16.29 7.16
C ASP A 47 7.58 15.97 7.47
N LYS A 48 8.37 17.02 7.71
CA LYS A 48 9.81 16.94 8.05
C LYS A 48 10.68 16.09 7.10
N THR A 49 10.20 15.75 5.89
CA THR A 49 10.97 14.97 4.91
C THR A 49 11.10 15.74 3.61
N LYS A 50 12.31 16.21 3.30
CA LYS A 50 12.59 16.91 2.06
C LYS A 50 12.86 15.91 0.93
N ILE A 51 11.87 15.72 0.06
CA ILE A 51 11.94 14.77 -1.06
C ILE A 51 12.38 15.38 -2.39
N THR A 52 12.68 16.69 -2.44
CA THR A 52 13.00 17.41 -3.69
C THR A 52 14.26 16.93 -4.41
N LYS A 53 15.03 16.02 -3.79
CA LYS A 53 16.25 15.42 -4.36
C LYS A 53 16.11 13.92 -4.60
N TRP A 54 14.94 13.35 -4.32
CA TRP A 54 14.68 11.94 -4.56
C TRP A 54 14.30 11.76 -6.02
N ASN A 55 14.64 10.60 -6.58
CA ASN A 55 14.29 10.28 -7.95
C ASN A 55 12.88 9.67 -8.00
N PHE A 56 11.95 10.36 -8.68
CA PHE A 56 10.60 9.87 -8.96
C PHE A 56 10.26 9.87 -10.46
N THR A 57 11.21 10.24 -11.32
CA THR A 57 10.94 10.54 -12.74
C THR A 57 12.01 10.00 -13.69
N GLU A 58 13.24 9.77 -13.22
CA GLU A 58 14.33 9.32 -14.07
C GLU A 58 14.40 7.79 -14.04
N PHE A 59 14.02 7.17 -15.15
CA PHE A 59 14.08 5.72 -15.32
C PHE A 59 14.59 5.36 -16.73
N LYS A 60 15.18 4.17 -16.86
CA LYS A 60 15.69 3.69 -18.16
C LYS A 60 14.59 3.17 -19.08
N GLN A 61 13.62 2.44 -18.51
CA GLN A 61 12.51 1.85 -19.25
C GLN A 61 11.20 2.11 -18.52
N HIS A 62 10.19 2.58 -19.25
CA HIS A 62 8.83 2.72 -18.73
C HIS A 62 8.16 1.36 -18.56
N THR A 63 8.42 0.41 -19.46
CA THR A 63 7.85 -0.95 -19.42
C THR A 63 8.91 -1.98 -19.76
N VAL A 64 8.96 -3.06 -18.97
CA VAL A 64 9.77 -4.24 -19.21
C VAL A 64 8.86 -5.42 -19.50
N GLU A 65 8.89 -5.91 -20.75
CA GLU A 65 8.18 -7.12 -21.14
C GLU A 65 8.88 -8.36 -20.59
N SER A 66 8.09 -9.29 -20.05
CA SER A 66 8.58 -10.53 -19.46
C SER A 66 7.80 -11.73 -20.00
N LYS A 67 8.39 -12.91 -19.97
CA LYS A 67 7.66 -14.13 -20.31
C LYS A 67 6.69 -14.48 -19.16
N PRO A 68 5.41 -14.78 -19.47
CA PRO A 68 4.48 -15.36 -18.50
C PRO A 68 5.01 -16.66 -17.92
N PHE A 69 4.47 -17.06 -16.77
CA PHE A 69 4.76 -18.35 -16.16
C PHE A 69 3.74 -19.37 -16.67
N GLU A 70 4.21 -20.56 -17.06
CA GLU A 70 3.31 -21.63 -17.50
C GLU A 70 2.55 -22.23 -16.32
N ASN A 71 3.17 -22.24 -15.13
CA ASN A 71 2.60 -22.80 -13.91
C ASN A 71 3.30 -22.24 -12.66
N LEU A 72 2.70 -22.47 -11.49
CA LEU A 72 3.19 -21.95 -10.21
C LEU A 72 4.57 -22.50 -9.79
N SER A 73 5.03 -23.62 -10.36
CA SER A 73 6.34 -24.18 -10.03
C SER A 73 7.49 -23.36 -10.62
N GLU A 74 7.23 -22.51 -11.60
CA GLU A 74 8.23 -21.61 -12.21
C GLU A 74 8.44 -20.32 -11.41
N LEU A 75 7.58 -20.05 -10.44
CA LEU A 75 7.71 -18.85 -9.60
C LEU A 75 9.02 -18.88 -8.80
N PRO A 76 9.68 -17.72 -8.61
CA PRO A 76 10.81 -17.61 -7.70
C PRO A 76 10.43 -18.10 -6.29
N ASP A 77 11.38 -18.69 -5.56
CA ASP A 77 11.11 -19.23 -4.21
C ASP A 77 10.58 -18.16 -3.25
N ALA A 78 11.08 -16.92 -3.39
CA ALA A 78 10.59 -15.78 -2.64
C ALA A 78 9.12 -15.46 -2.92
N ALA A 79 8.63 -15.69 -4.16
CA ALA A 79 7.23 -15.53 -4.50
C ALA A 79 6.41 -16.72 -4.00
N LYS A 80 6.87 -17.96 -4.21
CA LYS A 80 6.22 -19.19 -3.73
C LYS A 80 5.95 -19.17 -2.23
N ALA A 81 6.89 -18.65 -1.43
CA ALA A 81 6.72 -18.52 0.02
C ALA A 81 5.52 -17.63 0.42
N LEU A 82 5.11 -16.70 -0.46
CA LEU A 82 3.99 -15.80 -0.22
C LEU A 82 2.64 -16.40 -0.59
N ILE A 83 2.64 -17.42 -1.45
CA ILE A 83 1.42 -18.03 -1.96
C ILE A 83 1.19 -19.30 -1.18
N ASP A 84 -0.05 -19.52 -0.76
CA ASP A 84 -0.40 -20.82 -0.20
C ASP A 84 -0.60 -21.82 -1.33
N THR A 85 0.50 -22.42 -1.78
CA THR A 85 0.54 -23.41 -2.87
C THR A 85 -0.16 -24.72 -2.51
N GLU A 86 -0.46 -24.95 -1.22
CA GLU A 86 -1.17 -26.15 -0.75
C GLU A 86 -2.67 -25.90 -0.56
N SER A 87 -3.08 -24.65 -0.29
CA SER A 87 -4.48 -24.27 -0.39
C SER A 87 -4.93 -24.26 -1.84
N SER A 88 -6.10 -24.83 -2.09
CA SER A 88 -6.76 -24.82 -3.41
C SER A 88 -7.28 -23.42 -3.82
N SER A 89 -6.66 -22.34 -3.36
CA SER A 89 -7.12 -20.98 -3.62
C SER A 89 -6.87 -20.60 -5.08
N ASN A 90 -7.91 -20.80 -5.90
CA ASN A 90 -7.92 -20.53 -7.34
C ASN A 90 -8.11 -19.04 -7.67
N ASN A 91 -7.66 -18.11 -6.80
CA ASN A 91 -7.89 -16.67 -6.95
C ASN A 91 -6.57 -15.89 -6.82
N LEU A 92 -5.73 -15.96 -7.84
CA LEU A 92 -4.36 -15.44 -7.82
C LEU A 92 -4.06 -14.67 -9.10
N TYR A 93 -3.45 -13.50 -8.94
CA TYR A 93 -2.79 -12.75 -9.99
C TYR A 93 -1.29 -12.66 -9.68
N VAL A 94 -0.44 -12.90 -10.68
CA VAL A 94 0.99 -12.65 -10.61
C VAL A 94 1.37 -11.72 -11.74
N GLN A 95 1.98 -10.59 -11.40
CA GLN A 95 2.63 -9.70 -12.34
C GLN A 95 4.14 -9.91 -12.25
N ARG A 96 4.78 -10.10 -13.39
CA ARG A 96 6.23 -10.15 -13.52
C ARG A 96 6.71 -8.90 -14.22
N ASN A 97 7.40 -8.04 -13.50
CA ASN A 97 7.75 -6.69 -13.92
C ASN A 97 6.48 -5.91 -14.36
N ASN A 98 6.30 -5.67 -15.66
CA ASN A 98 5.11 -5.02 -16.22
C ASN A 98 4.18 -5.97 -17.00
N THR A 99 4.41 -7.29 -16.94
CA THR A 99 3.61 -8.28 -17.67
C THR A 99 2.69 -9.08 -16.74
N PRO A 100 1.38 -9.17 -17.05
CA PRO A 100 0.47 -10.16 -16.45
C PRO A 100 1.01 -11.57 -16.72
N ALA A 101 1.57 -12.21 -15.69
CA ALA A 101 2.33 -13.45 -15.85
C ALA A 101 1.53 -14.71 -15.48
N TYR A 102 0.53 -14.57 -14.62
CA TYR A 102 -0.40 -15.62 -14.25
C TYR A 102 -1.70 -15.00 -13.71
N LEU A 103 -2.86 -15.54 -14.08
CA LEU A 103 -4.14 -15.11 -13.55
C LEU A 103 -5.06 -16.32 -13.44
N THR A 104 -5.71 -16.47 -12.29
CA THR A 104 -6.77 -17.44 -12.06
C THR A 104 -7.83 -16.84 -11.14
N LEU A 105 -9.08 -17.15 -11.44
CA LEU A 105 -10.24 -16.84 -10.61
C LEU A 105 -11.15 -18.06 -10.65
N SER A 106 -11.63 -18.52 -9.49
CA SER A 106 -12.53 -19.68 -9.44
C SER A 106 -13.79 -19.47 -10.28
N GLN A 107 -14.26 -20.53 -10.94
CA GLN A 107 -15.47 -20.48 -11.76
C GLN A 107 -16.69 -20.05 -10.94
N GLU A 108 -16.78 -20.48 -9.68
CA GLU A 108 -17.85 -20.07 -8.76
C GLU A 108 -17.93 -18.54 -8.60
N LEU A 109 -16.79 -17.85 -8.45
CA LEU A 109 -16.76 -16.40 -8.33
C LEU A 109 -17.07 -15.70 -9.67
N GLN A 110 -16.59 -16.26 -10.78
CA GLN A 110 -16.94 -15.77 -12.11
C GLN A 110 -18.45 -15.85 -12.37
N ASP A 111 -19.08 -16.98 -12.01
CA ASP A 111 -20.53 -17.20 -12.16
C ASP A 111 -21.35 -16.27 -11.25
N GLN A 112 -20.78 -15.82 -10.12
CA GLN A 112 -21.35 -14.80 -9.24
C GLN A 112 -21.11 -13.36 -9.74
N GLY A 113 -20.38 -13.18 -10.85
CA GLY A 113 -20.11 -11.89 -11.47
C GLY A 113 -18.92 -11.14 -10.89
N VAL A 114 -18.07 -11.79 -10.09
CA VAL A 114 -16.83 -11.19 -9.60
C VAL A 114 -15.87 -10.97 -10.77
N ILE A 115 -15.31 -9.78 -10.87
CA ILE A 115 -14.31 -9.42 -11.87
C ILE A 115 -12.96 -9.33 -11.17
N PHE A 116 -11.98 -10.10 -11.64
CA PHE A 116 -10.59 -9.99 -11.18
C PHE A 116 -9.65 -10.18 -12.38
N THR A 117 -9.01 -9.10 -12.80
CA THR A 117 -8.09 -9.09 -13.95
C THR A 117 -7.08 -7.96 -13.84
N ASP A 118 -6.08 -7.92 -14.73
CA ASP A 118 -5.12 -6.82 -14.78
C ASP A 118 -5.82 -5.50 -15.16
N ILE A 119 -5.29 -4.39 -14.64
CA ILE A 119 -5.96 -3.09 -14.76
C ILE A 119 -6.07 -2.60 -16.22
N LEU A 120 -5.11 -2.93 -17.08
CA LEU A 120 -5.11 -2.51 -18.48
C LEU A 120 -6.17 -3.27 -19.29
N THR A 121 -6.36 -4.56 -19.00
CA THR A 121 -7.47 -5.35 -19.53
C THR A 121 -8.81 -4.83 -19.01
N ALA A 122 -8.93 -4.54 -17.71
CA ALA A 122 -10.15 -4.00 -17.13
C ALA A 122 -10.58 -2.66 -17.73
N ILE A 123 -9.62 -1.77 -18.05
CA ILE A 123 -9.89 -0.49 -18.72
C ILE A 123 -10.58 -0.69 -20.09
N LYS A 124 -10.21 -1.75 -20.81
CA LYS A 124 -10.77 -2.06 -22.13
C LYS A 124 -12.09 -2.81 -22.04
N GLU A 125 -12.16 -3.84 -21.21
CA GLU A 125 -13.28 -4.78 -21.18
C GLU A 125 -14.39 -4.36 -20.19
N HIS A 126 -14.03 -3.57 -19.17
CA HIS A 126 -14.93 -3.09 -18.12
C HIS A 126 -14.86 -1.56 -17.95
N GLY A 127 -14.61 -0.85 -19.06
CA GLY A 127 -14.33 0.59 -19.08
C GLY A 127 -15.34 1.44 -18.33
N ASP A 128 -16.65 1.19 -18.47
CA ASP A 128 -17.70 1.96 -17.77
C ASP A 128 -17.55 1.88 -16.25
N LEU A 129 -17.21 0.69 -15.73
CA LEU A 129 -17.09 0.44 -14.31
C LEU A 129 -15.76 0.95 -13.77
N VAL A 130 -14.66 0.73 -14.48
CA VAL A 130 -13.34 1.26 -14.10
C VAL A 130 -13.39 2.79 -14.11
N GLN A 131 -13.90 3.40 -15.18
CA GLN A 131 -14.00 4.84 -15.31
C GLN A 131 -14.88 5.45 -14.20
N LYS A 132 -15.85 4.73 -13.64
CA LYS A 132 -16.67 5.23 -12.52
C LYS A 132 -15.82 5.53 -11.27
N TYR A 133 -14.80 4.74 -10.99
CA TYR A 133 -14.03 4.83 -9.73
C TYR A 133 -12.60 5.34 -9.90
N PHE A 134 -11.92 4.93 -10.98
CA PHE A 134 -10.49 5.20 -11.20
C PHE A 134 -10.17 6.69 -11.12
N MET A 135 -9.35 7.01 -10.14
CA MET A 135 -8.80 8.32 -9.84
C MET A 135 -9.82 9.47 -9.79
N LYS A 136 -10.99 9.19 -9.19
CA LYS A 136 -12.10 10.14 -9.03
C LYS A 136 -12.33 10.51 -7.57
N GLU A 137 -13.11 9.70 -6.85
CA GLU A 137 -13.50 9.98 -5.47
C GLU A 137 -12.39 9.60 -4.48
N GLY A 138 -11.67 8.51 -4.75
CA GLY A 138 -10.59 8.05 -3.91
C GLY A 138 -9.37 8.97 -4.01
N VAL A 139 -8.57 8.81 -5.05
CA VAL A 139 -7.35 9.59 -5.30
C VAL A 139 -7.54 10.45 -6.52
N LYS A 140 -7.42 11.78 -6.41
CA LYS A 140 -7.53 12.63 -7.60
C LYS A 140 -6.23 12.66 -8.39
N VAL A 141 -6.35 12.74 -9.72
CA VAL A 141 -5.19 12.91 -10.61
C VAL A 141 -4.32 14.10 -10.20
N ASP A 142 -4.93 15.18 -9.72
CA ASP A 142 -4.27 16.46 -9.49
C ASP A 142 -4.02 16.83 -8.01
N GLU A 143 -3.98 15.84 -7.11
CA GLU A 143 -3.56 16.09 -5.72
C GLU A 143 -2.14 16.68 -5.67
N HIS A 144 -1.23 16.13 -6.48
CA HIS A 144 0.13 16.63 -6.66
C HIS A 144 0.80 15.96 -7.86
N LYS A 145 2.07 16.30 -8.13
CA LYS A 145 2.85 15.76 -9.26
C LYS A 145 2.87 14.22 -9.33
N LEU A 146 3.02 13.52 -8.21
CA LEU A 146 3.13 12.05 -8.22
C LEU A 146 1.82 11.32 -8.58
N THR A 147 0.64 11.85 -8.23
CA THR A 147 -0.65 11.28 -8.68
C THR A 147 -0.88 11.55 -10.16
N ALA A 148 -0.48 12.72 -10.65
CA ALA A 148 -0.58 13.07 -12.07
C ALA A 148 0.35 12.19 -12.92
N LEU A 149 1.60 11.98 -12.48
CA LEU A 149 2.52 11.04 -13.11
C LEU A 149 1.99 9.61 -13.05
N HIS A 150 1.39 9.20 -11.93
CA HIS A 150 0.78 7.89 -11.80
C HIS A 150 -0.28 7.63 -12.87
N ALA A 151 -1.24 8.55 -13.03
CA ALA A 151 -2.28 8.44 -14.05
C ALA A 151 -1.71 8.42 -15.48
N ALA A 152 -0.69 9.25 -15.74
CA ALA A 152 -0.05 9.33 -17.06
C ALA A 152 0.70 8.05 -17.43
N LEU A 153 1.41 7.46 -16.46
CA LEU A 153 2.39 6.39 -16.67
C LEU A 153 1.92 5.03 -16.15
N LEU A 154 0.64 4.86 -15.83
CA LEU A 154 0.09 3.56 -15.39
C LEU A 154 0.58 2.42 -16.28
N ASN A 155 1.18 1.39 -15.71
CA ASN A 155 1.79 0.29 -16.46
C ASN A 155 1.68 -1.08 -15.77
N GLY A 156 0.83 -1.18 -14.75
CA GLY A 156 0.59 -2.42 -14.02
C GLY A 156 -0.53 -2.25 -12.99
N GLY A 157 -0.98 -3.38 -12.45
CA GLY A 157 -1.98 -3.40 -11.38
C GLY A 157 -3.17 -4.29 -11.69
N VAL A 158 -4.19 -4.22 -10.84
CA VAL A 158 -5.38 -5.07 -10.95
C VAL A 158 -6.66 -4.29 -10.72
N PHE A 159 -7.73 -4.80 -11.28
CA PHE A 159 -9.09 -4.42 -10.96
C PHE A 159 -9.81 -5.61 -10.32
N LEU A 160 -10.37 -5.38 -9.13
CA LEU A 160 -11.22 -6.32 -8.41
C LEU A 160 -12.58 -5.67 -8.15
N TYR A 161 -13.64 -6.25 -8.71
CA TYR A 161 -15.01 -5.85 -8.43
C TYR A 161 -15.81 -7.01 -7.88
N VAL A 162 -16.48 -6.78 -6.75
CA VAL A 162 -17.36 -7.74 -6.08
C VAL A 162 -18.79 -7.22 -6.16
N PRO A 163 -19.70 -7.91 -6.87
CA PRO A 163 -21.08 -7.47 -7.04
C PRO A 163 -21.89 -7.46 -5.75
N LYS A 164 -23.07 -6.83 -5.81
CA LYS A 164 -23.99 -6.74 -4.66
C LYS A 164 -24.35 -8.12 -4.13
N ASN A 165 -24.40 -8.24 -2.81
CA ASN A 165 -24.79 -9.45 -2.08
C ASN A 165 -23.84 -10.67 -2.30
N VAL A 166 -22.64 -10.45 -2.82
CA VAL A 166 -21.64 -11.51 -3.01
C VAL A 166 -20.65 -11.51 -1.84
N GLU A 167 -20.53 -12.64 -1.16
CA GLU A 167 -19.53 -12.87 -0.12
C GLU A 167 -18.40 -13.77 -0.65
N VAL A 168 -17.23 -13.17 -0.86
CA VAL A 168 -16.02 -13.88 -1.27
C VAL A 168 -15.34 -14.49 -0.04
N LYS A 169 -15.49 -15.80 0.14
CA LYS A 169 -14.99 -16.53 1.33
C LYS A 169 -13.48 -16.77 1.31
N GLN A 170 -12.92 -17.05 0.14
CA GLN A 170 -11.49 -17.29 -0.02
C GLN A 170 -10.79 -15.97 -0.38
N PRO A 171 -9.60 -15.66 0.19
CA PRO A 171 -8.86 -14.48 -0.20
C PRO A 171 -8.56 -14.43 -1.71
N ILE A 172 -8.54 -13.21 -2.25
CA ILE A 172 -8.03 -12.93 -3.60
C ILE A 172 -6.64 -12.33 -3.45
N GLN A 173 -5.64 -12.91 -4.12
CA GLN A 173 -4.24 -12.51 -3.95
C GLN A 173 -3.64 -11.94 -5.23
N ALA A 174 -2.81 -10.89 -5.09
CA ALA A 174 -1.94 -10.37 -6.13
C ALA A 174 -0.47 -10.39 -5.67
N VAL A 175 0.44 -10.82 -6.55
CA VAL A 175 1.88 -10.81 -6.31
C VAL A 175 2.59 -10.08 -7.44
N TYR A 176 3.31 -9.02 -7.09
CA TYR A 176 4.08 -8.19 -8.00
C TYR A 176 5.57 -8.49 -7.82
N ILE A 177 6.17 -9.13 -8.82
CA ILE A 177 7.55 -9.60 -8.81
C ILE A 177 8.41 -8.69 -9.67
N GLN A 178 9.48 -8.16 -9.09
CA GLN A 178 10.54 -7.49 -9.82
C GLN A 178 11.79 -8.37 -9.88
N ASP A 179 12.06 -8.90 -11.06
CA ASP A 179 13.27 -9.69 -11.33
C ASP A 179 14.20 -9.04 -12.37
N ASN A 180 13.81 -7.89 -12.92
CA ASN A 180 14.63 -7.06 -13.79
C ASN A 180 14.92 -5.69 -13.14
N ALA A 181 16.20 -5.33 -13.08
CA ALA A 181 16.69 -4.12 -12.43
C ALA A 181 16.24 -2.80 -13.10
N ASP A 182 15.90 -2.84 -14.39
CA ASP A 182 15.46 -1.65 -15.15
C ASP A 182 13.92 -1.45 -15.07
N THR A 183 13.22 -2.30 -14.31
CA THR A 183 11.76 -2.23 -14.15
C THR A 183 11.34 -0.98 -13.38
N THR A 184 10.47 -0.20 -14.01
CA THR A 184 9.74 0.90 -13.38
C THR A 184 8.28 0.53 -13.23
N LEU A 185 7.68 0.88 -12.10
CA LEU A 185 6.31 0.48 -11.81
C LEU A 185 5.44 1.66 -11.39
N PHE A 186 4.41 1.92 -12.18
CA PHE A 186 3.27 2.76 -11.83
C PHE A 186 2.05 1.84 -11.72
N ASN A 187 1.78 1.34 -10.52
CA ASN A 187 0.86 0.22 -10.29
C ASN A 187 -0.43 0.66 -9.63
N HIS A 188 -1.56 0.40 -10.26
CA HIS A 188 -2.87 0.78 -9.73
C HIS A 188 -3.71 -0.43 -9.33
N VAL A 189 -4.11 -0.49 -8.07
CA VAL A 189 -4.99 -1.53 -7.53
C VAL A 189 -6.34 -0.90 -7.23
N LEU A 190 -7.36 -1.27 -7.99
CA LEU A 190 -8.72 -0.77 -7.78
C LEU A 190 -9.60 -1.91 -7.25
N VAL A 191 -9.99 -1.82 -5.97
CA VAL A 191 -10.87 -2.78 -5.30
C VAL A 191 -12.21 -2.13 -5.00
N VAL A 192 -13.28 -2.73 -5.47
CA VAL A 192 -14.64 -2.23 -5.28
C VAL A 192 -15.52 -3.37 -4.78
N ALA A 193 -16.01 -3.24 -3.54
CA ALA A 193 -17.02 -4.10 -2.96
C ALA A 193 -18.36 -3.37 -2.99
N ASP A 194 -19.31 -3.84 -3.81
CA ASP A 194 -20.63 -3.24 -3.93
C ASP A 194 -21.54 -3.57 -2.72
N ASP A 195 -22.75 -3.01 -2.68
CA ASP A 195 -23.63 -3.10 -1.50
C ASP A 195 -23.80 -4.54 -0.98
N ASN A 196 -23.69 -4.73 0.34
CA ASN A 196 -23.80 -6.02 1.02
C ASN A 196 -22.83 -7.10 0.52
N SER A 197 -21.67 -6.71 -0.02
CA SER A 197 -20.64 -7.65 -0.47
C SER A 197 -19.45 -7.68 0.48
N SER A 198 -18.64 -8.74 0.43
CA SER A 198 -17.42 -8.79 1.22
C SER A 198 -16.28 -9.54 0.56
N VAL A 199 -15.05 -9.07 0.79
CA VAL A 199 -13.85 -9.69 0.23
C VAL A 199 -12.63 -9.46 1.12
N THR A 200 -11.73 -10.44 1.11
CA THR A 200 -10.36 -10.27 1.59
C THR A 200 -9.42 -10.21 0.39
N TYR A 201 -8.75 -9.07 0.20
CA TYR A 201 -7.75 -8.88 -0.85
C TYR A 201 -6.35 -8.75 -0.24
N VAL A 202 -5.37 -9.43 -0.83
CA VAL A 202 -3.98 -9.43 -0.35
C VAL A 202 -3.04 -9.13 -1.49
N GLU A 203 -2.15 -8.14 -1.33
CA GLU A 203 -1.10 -7.85 -2.29
C GLU A 203 0.31 -7.98 -1.71
N ASN A 204 1.26 -8.34 -2.57
CA ASN A 204 2.67 -8.43 -2.19
C ASN A 204 3.54 -7.80 -3.27
N TYR A 205 4.47 -6.94 -2.89
CA TYR A 205 5.51 -6.43 -3.78
C TYR A 205 6.86 -7.00 -3.35
N ILE A 206 7.57 -7.65 -4.27
CA ILE A 206 8.88 -8.24 -3.98
C ILE A 206 9.90 -7.92 -5.07
N SER A 207 11.10 -7.57 -4.64
CA SER A 207 12.28 -7.57 -5.51
C SER A 207 13.07 -8.86 -5.32
N THR A 208 13.37 -9.55 -6.43
CA THR A 208 14.21 -10.77 -6.45
C THR A 208 15.53 -10.54 -7.20
N THR A 209 15.87 -9.28 -7.44
CA THR A 209 17.12 -8.84 -8.05
C THR A 209 17.60 -7.58 -7.36
N ASP A 210 18.90 -7.32 -7.43
CA ASP A 210 19.47 -6.07 -6.96
C ASP A 210 19.10 -4.94 -7.93
N VAL A 211 18.81 -3.77 -7.37
CA VAL A 211 18.42 -2.57 -8.11
C VAL A 211 19.32 -1.44 -7.65
N GLU A 212 20.05 -0.82 -8.57
CA GLU A 212 20.88 0.35 -8.25
C GLU A 212 20.01 1.60 -8.12
N GLU A 213 19.09 1.81 -9.08
CA GLU A 213 18.19 2.94 -9.13
C GLU A 213 16.88 2.55 -9.82
N GLY A 214 15.77 2.63 -9.09
CA GLY A 214 14.43 2.31 -9.60
C GLY A 214 13.34 3.14 -8.94
N ILE A 215 12.16 3.19 -9.58
CA ILE A 215 11.02 3.99 -9.11
C ILE A 215 9.77 3.11 -9.06
N TYR A 216 9.11 3.14 -7.90
CA TYR A 216 7.81 2.49 -7.70
C TYR A 216 6.81 3.55 -7.23
N ASN A 217 5.74 3.73 -7.98
CA ASN A 217 4.62 4.61 -7.68
C ASN A 217 3.34 3.76 -7.63
N ILE A 218 2.95 3.40 -6.41
CA ILE A 218 1.85 2.47 -6.14
C ILE A 218 0.65 3.27 -5.66
N VAL A 219 -0.49 3.09 -6.31
CA VAL A 219 -1.78 3.65 -5.86
C VAL A 219 -2.77 2.51 -5.69
N SER A 220 -3.48 2.51 -4.58
CA SER A 220 -4.60 1.59 -4.36
C SER A 220 -5.84 2.39 -3.96
N GLU A 221 -6.95 2.17 -4.65
CA GLU A 221 -8.25 2.72 -4.31
C GLU A 221 -9.18 1.58 -3.89
N VAL A 222 -9.73 1.68 -2.68
CA VAL A 222 -10.57 0.67 -2.05
C VAL A 222 -11.90 1.28 -1.69
N PHE A 223 -12.96 0.79 -2.32
CA PHE A 223 -14.33 1.25 -2.11
C PHE A 223 -15.15 0.14 -1.45
N ALA A 224 -15.68 0.41 -0.26
CA ALA A 224 -16.67 -0.42 0.40
C ALA A 224 -18.01 0.32 0.36
N ASN A 225 -18.93 -0.12 -0.50
CA ASN A 225 -20.29 0.44 -0.60
C ASN A 225 -21.15 0.01 0.60
N ASN A 226 -22.46 0.28 0.57
CA ASN A 226 -23.27 0.20 1.79
C ASN A 226 -23.28 -1.22 2.35
N ASN A 227 -23.03 -1.35 3.66
CA ASN A 227 -22.94 -2.64 4.35
C ASN A 227 -21.92 -3.61 3.73
N ALA A 228 -20.94 -3.11 2.96
CA ALA A 228 -19.88 -3.92 2.38
C ALA A 228 -18.68 -4.01 3.33
N LYS A 229 -17.90 -5.10 3.23
CA LYS A 229 -16.69 -5.31 4.03
C LYS A 229 -15.48 -5.64 3.16
N VAL A 230 -14.42 -4.84 3.29
CA VAL A 230 -13.14 -5.12 2.65
C VAL A 230 -12.06 -5.30 3.70
N THR A 231 -11.43 -6.47 3.70
CA THR A 231 -10.18 -6.69 4.43
C THR A 231 -9.03 -6.60 3.44
N TYR A 232 -8.15 -5.61 3.58
CA TYR A 232 -7.05 -5.35 2.67
C TYR A 232 -5.70 -5.62 3.34
N GLY A 233 -4.95 -6.57 2.81
CA GLY A 233 -3.59 -6.90 3.23
C GLY A 233 -2.55 -6.43 2.22
N ALA A 234 -1.44 -5.87 2.68
CA ALA A 234 -0.29 -5.60 1.82
C ALA A 234 1.04 -5.85 2.54
N VAL A 235 1.99 -6.45 1.82
CA VAL A 235 3.41 -6.50 2.24
C VAL A 235 4.28 -5.93 1.14
N ASP A 236 4.92 -4.80 1.42
CA ASP A 236 5.82 -4.10 0.49
C ASP A 236 7.26 -4.47 0.87
N ASN A 237 7.98 -5.23 0.04
CA ASN A 237 9.36 -5.66 0.27
C ASN A 237 10.22 -5.42 -0.98
N LEU A 238 10.47 -4.15 -1.27
CA LEU A 238 11.25 -3.69 -2.43
C LEU A 238 12.74 -3.49 -2.11
N ALA A 239 13.60 -3.66 -3.11
CA ALA A 239 15.06 -3.51 -3.00
C ALA A 239 15.50 -2.08 -2.59
N SER A 240 16.74 -1.97 -2.10
CA SER A 240 17.29 -0.74 -1.51
C SER A 240 17.47 0.42 -2.49
N GLY A 241 17.72 0.15 -3.78
CA GLY A 241 17.85 1.19 -4.81
C GLY A 241 16.51 1.73 -5.32
N ILE A 242 15.38 1.28 -4.78
CA ILE A 242 14.06 1.72 -5.22
C ILE A 242 13.58 2.89 -4.37
N THR A 243 13.25 3.99 -5.04
CA THR A 243 12.50 5.10 -4.43
C THR A 243 11.01 4.83 -4.60
N THR A 244 10.28 4.78 -3.48
CA THR A 244 8.88 4.37 -3.49
C THR A 244 7.95 5.51 -3.04
N TYR A 245 6.89 5.73 -3.81
CA TYR A 245 5.69 6.43 -3.40
C TYR A 245 4.52 5.46 -3.33
N VAL A 246 3.78 5.47 -2.22
CA VAL A 246 2.58 4.64 -2.05
C VAL A 246 1.41 5.51 -1.59
N ASN A 247 0.25 5.41 -2.25
CA ASN A 247 -0.99 6.06 -1.85
C ASN A 247 -2.12 5.03 -1.80
N ARG A 248 -2.50 4.60 -0.59
CA ARG A 248 -3.61 3.67 -0.37
C ARG A 248 -4.82 4.43 0.17
N ARG A 249 -5.88 4.51 -0.61
CA ARG A 249 -7.10 5.25 -0.28
C ARG A 249 -8.27 4.30 -0.05
N GLY A 250 -8.92 4.42 1.10
CA GLY A 250 -10.19 3.77 1.41
C GLY A 250 -11.35 4.76 1.40
N THR A 251 -12.52 4.32 0.92
CA THR A 251 -13.79 5.03 1.03
C THR A 251 -14.86 4.06 1.52
N ALA A 252 -15.42 4.31 2.70
CA ALA A 252 -16.43 3.48 3.34
C ALA A 252 -17.79 4.20 3.35
N ALA A 253 -18.79 3.62 2.68
CA ALA A 253 -20.16 4.11 2.68
C ALA A 253 -20.92 3.72 3.96
N ARG A 254 -22.25 3.83 3.97
CA ARG A 254 -23.06 3.58 5.17
C ARG A 254 -22.91 2.15 5.65
N ASP A 255 -22.68 1.96 6.95
CA ASP A 255 -22.51 0.65 7.58
C ASP A 255 -21.36 -0.19 6.96
N ALA A 256 -20.46 0.45 6.19
CA ALA A 256 -19.38 -0.23 5.48
C ALA A 256 -18.12 -0.33 6.35
N ARG A 257 -17.30 -1.35 6.11
CA ARG A 257 -16.11 -1.64 6.89
C ARG A 257 -14.87 -1.84 6.02
N ILE A 258 -13.78 -1.16 6.37
CA ILE A 258 -12.45 -1.38 5.76
C ILE A 258 -11.44 -1.71 6.85
N ASP A 259 -10.85 -2.90 6.79
CA ASP A 259 -9.77 -3.35 7.66
C ASP A 259 -8.45 -3.36 6.88
N TRP A 260 -7.44 -2.59 7.29
CA TRP A 260 -6.11 -2.56 6.66
C TRP A 260 -5.07 -3.33 7.48
N ALA A 261 -4.32 -4.20 6.81
CA ALA A 261 -3.24 -5.01 7.36
C ALA A 261 -1.95 -4.75 6.57
N LEU A 262 -1.12 -3.81 7.01
CA LEU A 262 -0.01 -3.26 6.21
C LEU A 262 1.37 -3.60 6.78
N GLY A 263 2.21 -4.24 5.98
CA GLY A 263 3.62 -4.47 6.20
C GLY A 263 4.49 -3.61 5.33
N LEU A 264 5.10 -2.57 5.89
CA LEU A 264 5.93 -1.64 5.13
C LEU A 264 7.39 -2.01 5.36
N MET A 265 7.90 -2.86 4.47
CA MET A 265 9.17 -3.58 4.61
C MET A 265 10.16 -3.23 3.49
N ASN A 266 9.96 -2.14 2.75
CA ASN A 266 10.90 -1.73 1.70
C ASN A 266 12.30 -1.48 2.27
N ASP A 267 13.32 -1.82 1.49
CA ASP A 267 14.71 -1.53 1.84
C ASP A 267 15.20 -0.17 1.33
N GLY A 268 14.41 0.50 0.48
CA GLY A 268 14.69 1.83 -0.09
C GLY A 268 13.94 2.99 0.58
N ASN A 269 14.17 4.20 0.08
CA ASN A 269 13.50 5.40 0.58
C ASN A 269 12.01 5.37 0.19
N THR A 270 11.13 5.60 1.16
CA THR A 270 9.69 5.45 0.96
C THR A 270 8.92 6.64 1.52
N ILE A 271 8.00 7.18 0.73
CA ILE A 271 6.91 8.00 1.23
C ILE A 271 5.60 7.26 1.00
N SER A 272 4.78 7.13 2.04
CA SER A 272 3.53 6.39 1.95
C SER A 272 2.42 7.08 2.72
N GLU A 273 1.25 7.11 2.11
CA GLU A 273 0.04 7.65 2.66
C GLU A 273 -1.05 6.57 2.61
N ASN A 274 -1.69 6.32 3.75
CA ASN A 274 -2.88 5.49 3.84
C ASN A 274 -4.02 6.32 4.44
N VAL A 275 -4.99 6.71 3.61
CA VAL A 275 -6.09 7.55 4.04
C VAL A 275 -7.39 6.78 3.87
N THR A 276 -8.24 6.75 4.89
CA THR A 276 -9.59 6.19 4.80
C THR A 276 -10.63 7.24 5.12
N ASN A 277 -11.57 7.45 4.19
CA ASN A 277 -12.71 8.34 4.34
C ASN A 277 -13.94 7.54 4.76
N LEU A 278 -14.44 7.81 5.96
CA LEU A 278 -15.64 7.23 6.56
C LEU A 278 -16.84 8.10 6.19
N MET A 279 -17.36 7.87 4.98
CA MET A 279 -18.34 8.74 4.32
C MET A 279 -19.75 8.57 4.88
N GLY A 280 -20.16 7.33 5.16
CA GLY A 280 -21.52 7.03 5.60
C GLY A 280 -21.66 6.87 7.11
N ASP A 281 -22.89 7.03 7.60
CA ASP A 281 -23.22 6.73 9.00
C ASP A 281 -22.89 5.26 9.32
N GLY A 282 -22.38 4.99 10.53
CA GLY A 282 -22.00 3.64 10.96
C GLY A 282 -20.79 3.04 10.22
N SER A 283 -20.09 3.83 9.40
CA SER A 283 -18.89 3.37 8.69
C SER A 283 -17.70 3.15 9.63
N TYR A 284 -16.85 2.19 9.27
CA TYR A 284 -15.77 1.71 10.13
C TYR A 284 -14.45 1.58 9.37
N ALA A 285 -13.35 2.00 9.99
CA ALA A 285 -11.99 1.73 9.54
C ALA A 285 -11.09 1.27 10.68
N ASP A 286 -10.24 0.28 10.42
CA ASP A 286 -9.22 -0.17 11.36
C ASP A 286 -7.93 -0.48 10.61
N THR A 287 -6.92 0.35 10.84
CA THR A 287 -5.62 0.26 10.19
C THR A 287 -4.56 -0.27 11.14
N LYS A 288 -4.00 -1.42 10.82
CA LYS A 288 -2.86 -2.03 11.51
C LYS A 288 -1.63 -1.96 10.61
N THR A 289 -0.52 -1.43 11.14
CA THR A 289 0.71 -1.28 10.37
C THR A 289 1.94 -1.72 11.15
N VAL A 290 2.80 -2.49 10.48
CA VAL A 290 4.11 -2.91 10.97
C VAL A 290 5.19 -2.39 10.03
N VAL A 291 6.26 -1.84 10.61
CA VAL A 291 7.41 -1.31 9.86
C VAL A 291 8.72 -1.81 10.45
N VAL A 292 9.65 -2.23 9.60
CA VAL A 292 11.04 -2.51 10.00
C VAL A 292 11.99 -1.77 9.06
N GLY A 293 12.61 -0.71 9.59
CA GLY A 293 13.60 0.10 8.88
C GLY A 293 15.03 -0.27 9.28
N ARG A 294 15.93 -0.35 8.30
CA ARG A 294 17.36 -0.69 8.49
C ARG A 294 18.28 0.08 7.52
N GLY A 295 19.58 -0.06 7.67
CA GLY A 295 20.55 0.63 6.82
C GLY A 295 20.45 2.15 6.93
N LYS A 296 20.24 2.85 5.80
CA LYS A 296 20.21 4.33 5.71
C LYS A 296 18.88 4.88 5.18
N GLN A 297 17.82 4.10 5.30
CA GLN A 297 16.49 4.42 4.79
C GLN A 297 15.95 5.72 5.38
N LYS A 298 15.28 6.51 4.53
CA LYS A 298 14.43 7.62 4.96
C LYS A 298 13.01 7.29 4.57
N GLN A 299 12.15 7.25 5.58
CA GLN A 299 10.77 6.79 5.42
C GLN A 299 9.80 7.78 6.09
N ASN A 300 8.68 8.04 5.42
CA ASN A 300 7.60 8.87 5.95
C ASN A 300 6.27 8.18 5.69
N PHE A 301 5.55 7.89 6.77
CA PHE A 301 4.31 7.13 6.75
C PHE A 301 3.20 7.95 7.39
N THR A 302 2.23 8.36 6.57
CA THR A 302 1.03 9.03 7.06
C THR A 302 -0.13 8.05 7.01
N THR A 303 -0.81 7.85 8.14
CA THR A 303 -2.14 7.23 8.15
C THR A 303 -3.15 8.22 8.64
N LYS A 304 -4.25 8.35 7.92
CA LYS A 304 -5.32 9.28 8.23
C LYS A 304 -6.66 8.59 8.14
N VAL A 305 -7.49 8.75 9.15
CA VAL A 305 -8.90 8.34 9.11
C VAL A 305 -9.73 9.62 9.24
N VAL A 306 -10.65 9.83 8.29
CA VAL A 306 -11.50 11.02 8.23
C VAL A 306 -12.96 10.61 8.40
N HIS A 307 -13.59 11.12 9.45
CA HIS A 307 -14.97 10.85 9.80
C HIS A 307 -15.88 11.93 9.22
N PHE A 308 -16.77 11.54 8.31
CA PHE A 308 -17.84 12.39 7.79
C PHE A 308 -19.22 11.93 8.27
N GLY A 309 -19.45 10.61 8.32
CA GLY A 309 -20.69 10.02 8.79
C GLY A 309 -20.81 9.96 10.31
N LYS A 310 -22.03 9.91 10.82
CA LYS A 310 -22.33 9.79 12.25
C LYS A 310 -22.04 8.39 12.77
N ASN A 311 -21.72 8.28 14.05
CA ASN A 311 -21.41 7.00 14.71
C ASN A 311 -20.33 6.20 13.94
N SER A 312 -19.40 6.89 13.28
CA SER A 312 -18.32 6.23 12.54
C SER A 312 -17.17 5.91 13.47
N GLU A 313 -16.49 4.79 13.25
CA GLU A 313 -15.39 4.33 14.10
C GLU A 313 -14.09 4.18 13.31
N GLY A 314 -12.99 4.69 13.88
CA GLY A 314 -11.71 4.81 13.21
C GLY A 314 -10.58 4.45 14.16
N TYR A 315 -9.84 3.39 13.84
CA TYR A 315 -8.73 2.91 14.64
C TYR A 315 -7.43 2.92 13.85
N ILE A 316 -6.35 3.41 14.46
CA ILE A 316 -5.00 3.37 13.91
C ILE A 316 -4.08 2.69 14.92
N LEU A 317 -3.45 1.58 14.55
CA LEU A 317 -2.47 0.87 15.38
C LEU A 317 -1.18 0.65 14.58
N LYS A 318 -0.08 1.29 15.00
CA LYS A 318 1.20 1.23 14.28
C LYS A 318 2.37 0.90 15.19
N HIS A 319 3.13 -0.12 14.86
CA HIS A 319 4.40 -0.41 15.51
C HIS A 319 5.54 -0.40 14.49
N GLY A 320 6.64 0.24 14.85
CA GLY A 320 7.83 0.31 14.00
C GLY A 320 9.12 0.06 14.74
N VAL A 321 10.08 -0.58 14.06
CA VAL A 321 11.43 -0.80 14.57
C VAL A 321 12.44 -0.17 13.63
N MET A 322 13.32 0.67 14.16
CA MET A 322 14.39 1.33 13.40
C MET A 322 15.76 0.84 13.86
N LYS A 323 16.55 0.31 12.92
CA LYS A 323 17.91 -0.21 13.12
C LYS A 323 18.91 0.60 12.27
N ASP A 324 20.18 0.50 12.63
CA ASP A 324 21.32 1.14 11.96
C ASP A 324 21.21 2.67 11.96
N GLU A 325 21.09 3.29 10.79
CA GLU A 325 20.92 4.73 10.57
C GLU A 325 19.54 5.06 9.96
N ALA A 326 18.61 4.10 9.97
CA ALA A 326 17.28 4.28 9.40
C ALA A 326 16.48 5.34 10.16
N SER A 327 15.73 6.14 9.41
CA SER A 327 14.88 7.21 9.93
C SER A 327 13.46 7.04 9.42
N SER A 328 12.51 6.90 10.34
CA SER A 328 11.08 6.84 10.03
C SER A 328 10.29 7.92 10.77
N ILE A 329 9.33 8.51 10.08
CA ILE A 329 8.32 9.40 10.67
C ILE A 329 6.96 8.75 10.49
N PHE A 330 6.23 8.56 11.60
CA PHE A 330 4.87 8.04 11.60
C PHE A 330 3.91 9.17 11.97
N ASN A 331 3.11 9.62 11.01
CA ASN A 331 1.99 10.49 11.27
C ASN A 331 0.72 9.63 11.42
N GLY A 332 0.04 9.78 12.55
CA GLY A 332 -1.31 9.24 12.78
C GLY A 332 -2.27 10.41 12.86
N ILE A 333 -3.30 10.43 12.02
CA ILE A 333 -4.24 11.55 11.93
C ILE A 333 -5.67 11.03 12.06
N GLY A 334 -6.30 11.27 13.20
CA GLY A 334 -7.75 11.17 13.33
C GLY A 334 -8.38 12.53 13.02
N LYS A 335 -9.22 12.62 11.99
CA LYS A 335 -9.98 13.83 11.68
C LYS A 335 -11.47 13.55 11.80
N ILE A 336 -12.18 14.33 12.63
CA ILE A 336 -13.63 14.27 12.72
C ILE A 336 -14.19 15.60 12.20
N GLU A 337 -14.91 15.54 11.08
CA GLU A 337 -15.53 16.71 10.46
C GLU A 337 -16.82 17.09 11.18
N HIS A 338 -17.20 18.36 11.08
CA HIS A 338 -18.48 18.84 11.59
C HIS A 338 -19.66 18.02 11.04
N GLY A 339 -20.56 17.56 11.91
CA GLY A 339 -21.73 16.74 11.56
C GLY A 339 -21.51 15.23 11.71
N ALA A 340 -20.27 14.78 11.91
CA ALA A 340 -19.92 13.38 12.20
C ALA A 340 -20.14 13.04 13.69
N SER A 341 -21.27 13.45 14.26
CA SER A 341 -21.56 13.29 15.68
C SER A 341 -21.57 11.81 16.08
N LYS A 342 -21.19 11.54 17.33
CA LYS A 342 -21.00 10.24 17.97
C LYS A 342 -19.90 9.38 17.37
N SER A 343 -19.03 9.96 16.54
CA SER A 343 -17.89 9.24 15.98
C SER A 343 -16.83 8.98 17.05
N ASN A 344 -16.07 7.89 16.85
CA ASN A 344 -14.98 7.48 17.70
C ASN A 344 -13.68 7.35 16.91
N ALA A 345 -12.63 8.09 17.30
CA ALA A 345 -11.32 8.05 16.66
C ALA A 345 -10.22 7.70 17.68
N GLU A 346 -9.60 6.55 17.55
CA GLU A 346 -8.54 6.07 18.45
C GLU A 346 -7.26 5.77 17.69
N GLN A 347 -6.12 6.23 18.21
CA GLN A 347 -4.83 6.00 17.54
C GLN A 347 -3.71 5.64 18.52
N GLU A 348 -2.95 4.60 18.20
CA GLU A 348 -1.74 4.20 18.89
C GLU A 348 -0.57 4.07 17.90
N SER A 349 0.55 4.72 18.21
CA SER A 349 1.77 4.62 17.42
C SER A 349 3.00 4.45 18.30
N ARG A 350 3.72 3.33 18.12
CA ARG A 350 4.93 3.01 18.88
C ARG A 350 6.14 2.82 17.98
N VAL A 351 7.27 3.40 18.36
CA VAL A 351 8.54 3.23 17.64
C VAL A 351 9.66 2.82 18.58
N LEU A 352 10.35 1.74 18.23
CA LEU A 352 11.52 1.24 18.93
C LEU A 352 12.78 1.49 18.10
N MET A 353 13.77 2.16 18.68
CA MET A 353 15.09 2.33 18.05
C MET A 353 16.08 1.33 18.65
N LEU A 354 16.73 0.53 17.81
CA LEU A 354 17.70 -0.48 18.21
C LEU A 354 19.15 0.00 18.15
N SER A 355 19.39 1.08 17.41
CA SER A 355 20.73 1.60 17.17
C SER A 355 20.80 3.06 17.57
N GLU A 356 21.99 3.51 18.00
CA GLU A 356 22.19 4.88 18.49
C GLU A 356 21.87 5.95 17.44
N LYS A 357 22.16 5.64 16.16
CA LYS A 357 21.92 6.50 15.00
C LYS A 357 20.53 6.35 14.37
N ALA A 358 19.77 5.34 14.79
CA ALA A 358 18.42 5.14 14.28
C ALA A 358 17.49 6.22 14.83
N ARG A 359 16.51 6.63 14.01
CA ARG A 359 15.56 7.67 14.37
C ARG A 359 14.13 7.21 14.11
N GLY A 360 13.28 7.36 15.11
CA GLY A 360 11.85 7.19 15.00
C GLY A 360 11.15 8.44 15.50
N ASP A 361 10.21 8.98 14.74
CA ASP A 361 9.31 10.04 15.18
C ASP A 361 7.86 9.50 15.09
N ALA A 362 7.07 9.63 16.15
CA ALA A 362 5.65 9.32 16.16
C ALA A 362 4.85 10.60 16.46
N ASN A 363 4.09 11.07 15.49
CA ASN A 363 3.34 12.32 15.54
C ASN A 363 1.84 12.00 15.47
N PRO A 364 1.16 11.86 16.62
CA PRO A 364 -0.28 11.72 16.64
C PRO A 364 -0.95 13.09 16.53
N ILE A 365 -1.95 13.20 15.66
CA ILE A 365 -2.68 14.42 15.36
C ILE A 365 -4.17 14.11 15.45
N LEU A 366 -4.91 14.92 16.21
CA LEU A 366 -6.38 14.89 16.26
C LEU A 366 -6.91 16.22 15.74
N LEU A 367 -7.77 16.17 14.73
CA LEU A 367 -8.40 17.33 14.11
C LEU A 367 -9.91 17.20 14.28
N ILE A 368 -10.46 17.78 15.34
CA ILE A 368 -11.85 17.57 15.76
C ILE A 368 -12.65 18.87 15.54
N ASP A 369 -13.67 18.80 14.69
CA ASP A 369 -14.57 19.90 14.33
C ASP A 369 -16.03 19.60 14.75
N GLU A 370 -16.21 18.67 15.68
CA GLU A 370 -17.50 18.21 16.21
C GLU A 370 -17.41 18.02 17.74
N ASP A 371 -18.48 18.34 18.47
CA ASP A 371 -18.50 18.38 19.93
C ASP A 371 -18.83 17.02 20.56
N ASP A 372 -19.83 16.31 20.01
CA ASP A 372 -20.34 15.04 20.55
C ASP A 372 -19.54 13.86 19.99
N VAL A 373 -18.27 13.69 20.40
CA VAL A 373 -17.38 12.65 19.87
C VAL A 373 -16.48 12.04 20.95
N THR A 374 -15.90 10.88 20.64
CA THR A 374 -14.77 10.32 21.39
C THR A 374 -13.53 10.36 20.52
N ALA A 375 -12.42 10.85 21.08
CA ALA A 375 -11.14 10.81 20.40
C ALA A 375 -10.00 10.59 21.40
N GLY A 376 -9.12 9.65 21.10
CA GLY A 376 -7.98 9.29 21.94
C GLY A 376 -6.73 9.08 21.11
N HIS A 377 -5.58 9.34 21.74
CA HIS A 377 -4.29 9.04 21.11
C HIS A 377 -3.24 8.57 22.12
N ALA A 378 -2.36 7.69 21.67
CA ALA A 378 -1.20 7.24 22.40
C ALA A 378 0.00 7.18 21.45
N ALA A 379 1.12 7.75 21.86
CA ALA A 379 2.38 7.63 21.14
C ALA A 379 3.53 7.35 22.09
N SER A 380 4.40 6.42 21.71
CA SER A 380 5.61 6.13 22.48
C SER A 380 6.78 5.92 21.53
N VAL A 381 7.87 6.63 21.80
CA VAL A 381 9.13 6.47 21.07
C VAL A 381 10.22 6.19 22.09
N GLY A 382 10.95 5.09 21.91
CA GLY A 382 11.94 4.64 22.88
C GLY A 382 13.08 3.87 22.25
N ARG A 383 14.25 3.97 22.86
CA ARG A 383 15.36 3.06 22.53
C ARG A 383 15.10 1.72 23.22
N VAL A 384 15.62 0.64 22.64
CA VAL A 384 15.68 -0.64 23.34
C VAL A 384 16.40 -0.47 24.66
N ASP A 385 15.83 -1.06 25.72
CA ASP A 385 16.41 -1.03 27.05
C ASP A 385 17.71 -1.85 27.06
N PRO A 386 18.88 -1.23 27.31
CA PRO A 386 20.15 -1.94 27.38
C PRO A 386 20.16 -3.05 28.44
N LEU A 387 19.37 -2.90 29.53
CA LEU A 387 19.28 -3.91 30.58
C LEU A 387 18.51 -5.15 30.10
N GLN A 388 17.49 -4.99 29.25
CA GLN A 388 16.78 -6.12 28.63
C GLN A 388 17.72 -6.91 27.70
N LEU A 389 18.48 -6.21 26.86
CA LEU A 389 19.49 -6.84 26.00
C LEU A 389 20.57 -7.54 26.83
N TYR A 390 21.10 -6.86 27.85
CA TYR A 390 22.09 -7.44 28.77
C TYR A 390 21.54 -8.69 29.46
N TYR A 391 20.29 -8.67 29.92
CA TYR A 391 19.65 -9.81 30.55
C TYR A 391 19.58 -11.02 29.61
N LEU A 392 19.09 -10.84 28.37
CA LEU A 392 19.06 -11.91 27.37
C LEU A 392 20.48 -12.45 27.08
N MET A 393 21.45 -11.56 26.89
CA MET A 393 22.84 -11.93 26.64
C MET A 393 23.48 -12.67 27.83
N SER A 394 23.13 -12.32 29.07
CA SER A 394 23.61 -13.01 30.27
C SER A 394 23.12 -14.47 30.35
N ARG A 395 22.07 -14.82 29.60
CA ARG A 395 21.57 -16.20 29.45
C ARG A 395 22.24 -16.98 28.31
N GLY A 396 23.32 -16.45 27.73
CA GLY A 396 24.07 -17.07 26.64
C GLY A 396 23.48 -16.80 25.25
N ILE A 397 22.47 -15.93 25.13
CA ILE A 397 21.86 -15.56 23.85
C ILE A 397 22.78 -14.54 23.14
N PRO A 398 23.24 -14.79 21.90
CA PRO A 398 24.01 -13.80 21.16
C PRO A 398 23.26 -12.48 20.99
N ARG A 399 23.95 -11.35 20.93
CA ARG A 399 23.32 -10.03 20.83
C ARG A 399 22.32 -9.92 19.66
N GLN A 400 22.69 -10.44 18.50
CA GLN A 400 21.83 -10.45 17.31
C GLN A 400 20.50 -11.17 17.58
N GLU A 401 20.58 -12.34 18.23
CA GLU A 401 19.42 -13.13 18.62
C GLU A 401 18.59 -12.44 19.72
N ALA A 402 19.24 -11.74 20.65
CA ALA A 402 18.55 -10.95 21.67
C ALA A 402 17.77 -9.78 21.05
N GLU A 403 18.39 -9.03 20.13
CA GLU A 403 17.73 -7.98 19.36
C GLU A 403 16.56 -8.56 18.56
N ARG A 404 16.73 -9.74 17.94
CA ARG A 404 15.66 -10.46 17.25
C ARG A 404 14.45 -10.74 18.13
N LEU A 405 14.66 -11.35 19.29
CA LEU A 405 13.58 -11.64 20.24
C LEU A 405 12.85 -10.36 20.70
N VAL A 406 13.58 -9.26 20.95
CA VAL A 406 12.98 -7.97 21.31
C VAL A 406 12.09 -7.44 20.18
N ILE A 407 12.55 -7.51 18.92
CA ILE A 407 11.77 -7.05 17.76
C ILE A 407 10.47 -7.84 17.63
N HIS A 408 10.55 -9.18 17.70
CA HIS A 408 9.35 -10.02 17.63
C HIS A 408 8.38 -9.71 18.76
N GLY A 409 8.86 -9.61 20.01
CA GLY A 409 8.03 -9.25 21.15
C GLY A 409 7.38 -7.87 21.00
N PHE A 410 8.10 -6.90 20.44
CA PHE A 410 7.59 -5.53 20.24
C PHE A 410 6.56 -5.44 19.12
N LEU A 411 6.72 -6.20 18.03
CA LEU A 411 5.81 -6.17 16.88
C LEU A 411 4.59 -7.11 17.04
N ALA A 412 4.71 -8.15 17.88
CA ALA A 412 3.66 -9.15 18.12
C ALA A 412 2.27 -8.56 18.44
N PRO A 413 2.11 -7.49 19.25
CA PRO A 413 0.79 -6.91 19.52
C PRO A 413 0.04 -6.46 18.27
N VAL A 414 0.74 -6.03 17.21
CA VAL A 414 0.11 -5.64 15.94
C VAL A 414 -0.02 -6.86 15.03
N VAL A 415 1.06 -7.64 14.88
CA VAL A 415 1.09 -8.83 14.01
C VAL A 415 0.00 -9.84 14.38
N ASN A 416 -0.25 -10.05 15.68
CA ASN A 416 -1.26 -10.99 16.16
C ASN A 416 -2.70 -10.52 15.95
N GLN A 417 -2.92 -9.22 15.73
CA GLN A 417 -4.24 -8.66 15.48
C GLN A 417 -4.55 -8.50 13.98
N LEU A 418 -3.63 -8.88 13.09
CA LEU A 418 -3.87 -8.78 11.65
C LEU A 418 -4.98 -9.76 11.25
N PRO A 419 -6.01 -9.31 10.52
CA PRO A 419 -7.17 -10.11 10.17
C PRO A 419 -6.90 -11.20 9.10
N ILE A 420 -5.66 -11.29 8.59
CA ILE A 420 -5.30 -12.17 7.48
C ILE A 420 -4.09 -13.02 7.87
N GLU A 421 -4.32 -14.32 8.10
CA GLU A 421 -3.26 -15.26 8.53
C GLU A 421 -2.12 -15.37 7.49
N GLY A 422 -2.43 -15.32 6.20
CA GLY A 422 -1.41 -15.30 5.13
C GLY A 422 -0.44 -14.12 5.27
N VAL A 423 -0.98 -12.90 5.49
CA VAL A 423 -0.16 -11.69 5.71
C VAL A 423 0.65 -11.81 7.00
N LYS A 424 0.06 -12.35 8.06
CA LYS A 424 0.76 -12.56 9.34
C LYS A 424 1.98 -13.47 9.19
N LYS A 425 1.85 -14.59 8.48
CA LYS A 425 2.95 -15.50 8.18
C LYS A 425 4.04 -14.80 7.35
N GLN A 426 3.64 -14.12 6.28
CA GLN A 426 4.56 -13.37 5.40
C GLN A 426 5.35 -12.31 6.16
N LEU A 427 4.68 -11.51 7.01
CA LEU A 427 5.36 -10.51 7.83
C LEU A 427 6.36 -11.15 8.77
N THR A 428 6.01 -12.27 9.40
CA THR A 428 6.92 -12.98 10.29
C THR A 428 8.18 -13.39 9.52
N GLU A 429 8.06 -13.98 8.33
CA GLU A 429 9.20 -14.38 7.50
C GLU A 429 10.04 -13.17 7.00
N VAL A 430 9.39 -12.07 6.62
CA VAL A 430 10.09 -10.84 6.20
C VAL A 430 10.83 -10.19 7.37
N ILE A 431 10.21 -10.16 8.56
CA ILE A 431 10.85 -9.67 9.79
C ILE A 431 12.09 -10.51 10.08
N GLU A 432 11.99 -11.85 10.04
CA GLU A 432 13.14 -12.75 10.26
C GLU A 432 14.30 -12.42 9.31
N ARG A 433 14.02 -12.24 8.01
CA ARG A 433 15.03 -11.88 7.00
C ARG A 433 15.63 -10.48 7.19
N LYS A 434 14.87 -9.54 7.74
CA LYS A 434 15.36 -8.16 7.98
C LYS A 434 16.24 -8.04 9.22
N VAL A 435 15.98 -8.90 10.19
CA VAL A 435 16.58 -8.85 11.51
C VAL A 435 17.87 -9.66 11.60
N ASN A 436 17.93 -10.77 10.85
CA ASN A 436 19.17 -11.49 10.53
C ASN A 436 20.10 -10.61 9.69
#